data_AF-A0A1I1JXA2-F1
#
_entry.id   AF-A0A1I1JXA2-F1
#
_cell.length_a   1.000
_cell.length_b   1.000
_cell.length_c   1.000
_cell.angle_alpha   90.00
_cell.angle_beta   90.00
_cell.angle_gamma   90.00
#
_symmetry.space_group_name_H-M   'P 1'
#
loop_
_entity.id
_entity.type
_entity.pdbx_description
1 polymer ?
#
loop_
_entity_poly.entity_id
_entity_poly.type
_entity_poly.pdbx_seq_one_letter_code
_entity_poly.pdbx_strand_id
1 'polypeptide(L)'
;MKQLYFLFLLFASTLTFGQANLDKYDYFVQFNGNQLSKKVDINQVLNHPIITKYTGKNPDFDLRKYASIIKLDQKITIHGSFLDSVPYYQVTIPIKNKEAVNQFLVDKLGAGAENNTIQDFGKYSVFTPKGVKKSLAWNNEYLMIFELTKRLPTKFYNETSTVAMDSVAVVDYYENDTIVAPAYGDPTVSVPSPPKMGKPSAKEEPIVFNEPAVATDAVQEDYLHEGNPYEAYSVEQAEFDRKLAENQSEIIKRLFENGFTAPTSSKVTIGADISSWVDYGGMISTLYAAYSYPMRLFGGYDKYLPMQKNFGNFVKGINLDFYFDNDNARIEEIVEYSKEIAEAVSKIGDRKINKNIFNYFPAQKPLGYMSYHINTKAALEKFPSLMTDMFQNPKFTKEDIGIITNLISTIVDEEATAKLFDGDLSAFLYDVKEVEVMTKKYGYDENYEEKITEEKVKKTIPLFSVVFTSTHPTFGDKLLQLGVRKKLLTQVGNYYQILGTKEYGDIYILKDKDVVAISNTLNYFSQGSGSFVKESKKDLSKNAIFGKLNISQTVKAFGQNAKEDEMNKVTRLASQFSDFTMESPKKLIDNKFKFVLKLNSLQTNKNIILQTLDLADDMMGSK
;
A
#
# COMPACT_ATOMS: atom_id res chain seq x y z
N MET A 1 -13.24 55.89 7.95
CA MET A 1 -13.08 55.05 9.16
C MET A 1 -14.21 54.05 9.41
N LYS A 2 -15.47 54.24 8.96
CA LYS A 2 -16.54 53.24 9.17
C LYS A 2 -16.53 52.03 8.20
N GLN A 3 -15.84 52.11 7.05
CA GLN A 3 -15.74 50.99 6.11
C GLN A 3 -14.63 49.98 6.47
N LEU A 4 -13.65 50.35 7.30
CA LEU A 4 -12.57 49.46 7.72
C LEU A 4 -13.01 48.47 8.81
N TYR A 5 -13.90 48.90 9.71
CA TYR A 5 -14.50 48.04 10.73
C TYR A 5 -15.46 46.99 10.14
N PHE A 6 -16.12 47.29 9.01
CA PHE A 6 -16.98 46.34 8.32
C PHE A 6 -16.19 45.23 7.61
N LEU A 7 -15.00 45.55 7.07
CA LEU A 7 -14.07 44.59 6.49
C LEU A 7 -13.43 43.67 7.54
N PHE A 8 -13.13 44.20 8.74
CA PHE A 8 -12.65 43.38 9.86
C PHE A 8 -13.74 42.46 10.43
N LEU A 9 -15.00 42.90 10.46
CA LEU A 9 -16.15 42.06 10.84
C LEU A 9 -16.47 40.98 9.79
N LEU A 10 -16.29 41.28 8.50
CA LEU A 10 -16.40 40.28 7.42
C LEU A 10 -15.25 39.25 7.47
N PHE A 11 -14.02 39.66 7.78
CA PHE A 11 -12.90 38.73 8.00
C PHE A 11 -13.01 37.94 9.33
N ALA A 12 -13.61 38.51 10.36
CA ALA A 12 -13.89 37.79 11.60
C ALA A 12 -15.02 36.75 11.40
N SER A 13 -15.96 37.01 10.49
CA SER A 13 -17.02 36.05 10.13
C SER A 13 -16.55 34.89 9.24
N THR A 14 -15.39 34.98 8.59
CA THR A 14 -14.77 33.84 7.87
C THR A 14 -13.87 32.98 8.76
N LEU A 15 -13.63 33.39 10.00
CA LEU A 15 -13.02 32.60 11.07
C LEU A 15 -14.05 32.05 12.06
N THR A 16 -15.28 31.80 11.60
CA THR A 16 -16.20 30.91 12.31
C THR A 16 -15.68 29.48 12.22
N PHE A 17 -14.69 29.14 13.04
CA PHE A 17 -14.45 27.78 13.52
C PHE A 17 -15.52 27.39 14.56
N GLY A 18 -16.79 27.66 14.26
CA GLY A 18 -17.83 26.75 14.73
C GLY A 18 -17.58 25.42 14.03
N GLN A 19 -17.99 24.30 14.63
CA GLN A 19 -17.93 22.96 14.04
C GLN A 19 -18.66 22.83 12.68
N ALA A 20 -19.00 23.91 11.99
CA ALA A 20 -19.76 23.99 10.75
C ALA A 20 -19.00 23.60 9.46
N ASN A 21 -17.67 23.43 9.49
CA ASN A 21 -16.93 22.81 8.38
C ASN A 21 -16.68 21.32 8.68
N LEU A 22 -17.76 20.52 8.73
CA LEU A 22 -17.72 19.08 9.05
C LEU A 22 -17.04 18.21 7.97
N ASP A 23 -16.65 18.75 6.81
CA ASP A 23 -16.16 17.94 5.68
C ASP A 23 -14.74 18.30 5.20
N LYS A 24 -14.00 19.15 5.91
CA LYS A 24 -12.63 19.57 5.53
C LYS A 24 -11.56 18.81 6.32
N TYR A 25 -11.58 17.49 6.25
CA TYR A 25 -10.50 16.67 6.78
C TYR A 25 -9.64 16.19 5.63
N ASP A 26 -8.34 16.03 5.89
CA ASP A 26 -7.45 15.36 4.92
C ASP A 26 -7.39 13.85 5.16
N TYR A 27 -7.78 13.40 6.35
CA TYR A 27 -8.07 11.99 6.62
C TYR A 27 -9.10 11.86 7.73
N PHE A 28 -9.86 10.77 7.68
CA PHE A 28 -10.85 10.44 8.69
C PHE A 28 -10.93 8.91 8.85
N VAL A 29 -10.97 8.44 10.09
CA VAL A 29 -11.17 7.03 10.45
C VAL A 29 -12.30 6.98 11.46
N GLN A 30 -13.25 6.08 11.25
CA GLN A 30 -14.38 5.85 12.12
C GLN A 30 -14.44 4.38 12.50
N PHE A 31 -14.39 4.09 13.80
CA PHE A 31 -14.71 2.79 14.36
C PHE A 31 -16.16 2.82 14.84
N ASN A 32 -17.04 2.03 14.22
CA ASN A 32 -18.45 2.02 14.53
C ASN A 32 -18.75 1.03 15.66
N GLY A 33 -18.47 1.44 16.90
CA GLY A 33 -18.73 0.65 18.09
C GLY A 33 -20.18 0.19 18.22
N ASN A 34 -21.13 1.00 17.76
CA ASN A 34 -22.56 0.68 17.75
C ASN A 34 -22.96 -0.44 16.76
N GLN A 35 -22.10 -0.76 15.79
CA GLN A 35 -22.24 -1.91 14.91
C GLN A 35 -21.44 -3.10 15.48
N LEU A 36 -20.17 -2.87 15.81
CA LEU A 36 -19.25 -3.90 16.31
C LEU A 36 -19.76 -4.58 17.60
N SER A 37 -20.24 -3.81 18.56
CA SER A 37 -20.78 -4.32 19.84
C SER A 37 -22.01 -5.22 19.69
N LYS A 38 -22.74 -5.12 18.56
CA LYS A 38 -23.86 -6.01 18.24
C LYS A 38 -23.41 -7.32 17.60
N LYS A 39 -22.20 -7.32 17.04
CA LYS A 39 -21.66 -8.44 16.26
C LYS A 39 -20.81 -9.36 17.12
N VAL A 40 -20.19 -8.88 18.19
CA VAL A 40 -19.32 -9.69 19.06
C VAL A 40 -19.43 -9.25 20.52
N ASP A 41 -19.31 -10.20 21.44
CA ASP A 41 -19.13 -9.87 22.86
C ASP A 41 -17.75 -9.23 23.06
N ILE A 42 -17.77 -7.96 23.49
CA ILE A 42 -16.57 -7.17 23.74
C ILE A 42 -15.63 -7.86 24.73
N ASN A 43 -16.14 -8.60 25.71
CA ASN A 43 -15.29 -9.31 26.67
C ASN A 43 -14.47 -10.41 26.00
N GLN A 44 -15.01 -11.07 24.97
CA GLN A 44 -14.28 -12.08 24.21
C GLN A 44 -13.15 -11.44 23.39
N VAL A 45 -13.37 -10.23 22.85
CA VAL A 45 -12.34 -9.46 22.14
C VAL A 45 -11.24 -8.99 23.08
N LEU A 46 -11.60 -8.37 24.21
CA LEU A 46 -10.63 -7.82 25.17
C LEU A 46 -9.76 -8.89 25.84
N ASN A 47 -10.27 -10.11 25.97
CA ASN A 47 -9.55 -11.25 26.53
C ASN A 47 -8.96 -12.18 25.45
N HIS A 48 -9.01 -11.78 24.17
CA HIS A 48 -8.45 -12.57 23.09
C HIS A 48 -6.93 -12.77 23.29
N PRO A 49 -6.35 -13.94 22.95
CA PRO A 49 -4.93 -14.22 23.11
C PRO A 49 -4.00 -13.15 22.52
N ILE A 50 -4.35 -12.60 21.35
CA ILE A 50 -3.55 -11.54 20.69
C ILE A 50 -3.45 -10.27 21.53
N ILE A 51 -4.55 -9.85 22.16
CA ILE A 51 -4.59 -8.65 23.02
C ILE A 51 -3.80 -8.94 24.29
N THR A 52 -3.98 -10.12 24.88
CA THR A 52 -3.27 -10.54 26.08
C THR A 52 -1.75 -10.61 25.84
N LYS A 53 -1.30 -11.15 24.70
CA LYS A 53 0.11 -11.18 24.30
C LYS A 53 0.67 -9.77 24.11
N TYR A 54 -0.07 -8.88 23.46
CA TYR A 54 0.38 -7.49 23.26
C TYR A 54 0.52 -6.75 24.59
N THR A 55 -0.44 -6.88 25.50
CA THR A 55 -0.37 -6.34 26.86
C THR A 55 0.75 -6.98 27.69
N GLY A 56 1.03 -8.27 27.51
CA GLY A 56 2.19 -8.92 28.15
C GLY A 56 3.53 -8.36 27.69
N LYS A 57 3.67 -7.97 26.41
CA LYS A 57 4.89 -7.33 25.88
C LYS A 57 5.00 -5.85 26.26
N ASN A 58 3.89 -5.17 26.50
CA ASN A 58 3.82 -3.76 26.90
C ASN A 58 3.00 -3.63 28.20
N PRO A 59 3.58 -3.92 29.38
CA PRO A 59 2.84 -3.96 30.64
C PRO A 59 2.18 -2.62 31.02
N ASP A 60 2.72 -1.51 30.51
CA ASP A 60 2.13 -0.17 30.66
C ASP A 60 0.87 0.04 29.82
N PHE A 61 0.63 -0.82 28.83
CA PHE A 61 -0.52 -0.79 27.92
C PHE A 61 -1.44 -2.00 28.13
N ASP A 62 -2.48 -1.83 28.96
CA ASP A 62 -3.55 -2.81 29.14
C ASP A 62 -4.87 -2.30 28.56
N LEU A 63 -5.26 -2.83 27.40
CA LEU A 63 -6.47 -2.42 26.68
C LEU A 63 -7.74 -2.54 27.54
N ARG A 64 -7.80 -3.48 28.49
CA ARG A 64 -8.96 -3.65 29.39
C ARG A 64 -9.14 -2.47 30.33
N LYS A 65 -8.03 -1.85 30.76
CA LYS A 65 -8.06 -0.65 31.60
C LYS A 65 -8.57 0.55 30.80
N TYR A 66 -8.12 0.73 29.56
CA TYR A 66 -8.68 1.76 28.67
C TYR A 66 -10.17 1.51 28.36
N ALA A 67 -10.55 0.26 28.08
CA ALA A 67 -11.95 -0.11 27.84
C ALA A 67 -12.87 0.21 29.04
N SER A 68 -12.33 0.24 30.27
CA SER A 68 -13.12 0.54 31.47
C SER A 68 -13.70 1.95 31.49
N ILE A 69 -13.08 2.92 30.80
CA ILE A 69 -13.54 4.32 30.74
C ILE A 69 -14.28 4.67 29.44
N ILE A 70 -14.20 3.81 28.43
CA ILE A 70 -14.72 4.04 27.06
C ILE A 70 -16.12 3.43 26.90
N LYS A 71 -16.99 4.12 26.17
CA LYS A 71 -18.26 3.56 25.63
C LYS A 71 -17.98 2.88 24.30
N LEU A 72 -17.57 1.61 24.35
CA LEU A 72 -17.17 0.83 23.16
C LEU A 72 -18.33 0.51 22.21
N ASP A 73 -19.57 0.75 22.62
CA ASP A 73 -20.78 0.69 21.82
C ASP A 73 -21.08 2.01 21.06
N GLN A 74 -20.19 3.00 21.16
CA GLN A 74 -20.30 4.28 20.45
C GLN A 74 -19.13 4.48 19.48
N LYS A 75 -19.25 5.48 18.61
CA LYS A 75 -18.27 5.74 17.56
C LYS A 75 -16.99 6.36 18.12
N ILE A 76 -15.84 5.80 17.75
CA ILE A 76 -14.53 6.42 17.96
C ILE A 76 -14.07 6.98 16.62
N THR A 77 -13.59 8.22 16.60
CA THR A 77 -13.13 8.87 15.36
C THR A 77 -11.70 9.36 15.49
N ILE A 78 -10.93 9.20 14.42
CA ILE A 78 -9.58 9.75 14.28
C ILE A 78 -9.57 10.59 13.02
N HIS A 79 -9.15 11.85 13.08
CA HIS A 79 -9.08 12.70 11.91
C HIS A 79 -8.02 13.78 12.07
N GLY A 80 -7.74 14.48 10.99
CA GLY A 80 -6.87 15.63 11.04
C GLY A 80 -6.72 16.31 9.70
N SER A 81 -5.83 17.30 9.70
CA SER A 81 -5.38 17.95 8.49
C SER A 81 -3.86 18.04 8.49
N PHE A 82 -3.26 17.75 7.35
CA PHE A 82 -1.85 17.96 7.04
C PHE A 82 -1.64 19.02 5.96
N LEU A 83 -2.69 19.44 5.23
CA LEU A 83 -2.68 20.51 4.23
C LEU A 83 -3.02 21.89 4.81
N ASP A 84 -3.64 21.96 5.99
CA ASP A 84 -3.92 23.24 6.64
C ASP A 84 -2.63 23.93 7.11
N SER A 85 -2.67 25.26 7.17
CA SER A 85 -1.68 26.15 7.76
C SER A 85 -1.29 25.79 9.20
N VAL A 86 -2.19 25.12 9.92
CA VAL A 86 -2.02 24.58 11.27
C VAL A 86 -2.37 23.08 11.22
N PRO A 87 -1.44 22.21 10.80
CA PRO A 87 -1.72 20.79 10.69
C PRO A 87 -1.93 20.19 12.09
N TYR A 88 -2.85 19.23 12.18
CA TYR A 88 -3.28 18.66 13.45
C TYR A 88 -3.71 17.21 13.33
N TYR A 89 -3.76 16.56 14.49
CA TYR A 89 -4.27 15.22 14.71
C TYR A 89 -5.26 15.25 15.87
N GLN A 90 -6.42 14.62 15.71
CA GLN A 90 -7.44 14.51 16.75
C GLN A 90 -8.02 13.09 16.83
N VAL A 91 -8.08 12.54 18.05
CA VAL A 91 -8.91 11.37 18.39
C VAL A 91 -10.06 11.84 19.26
N THR A 92 -11.26 11.38 18.96
CA THR A 92 -12.43 11.56 19.81
C THR A 92 -12.94 10.20 20.27
N ILE A 93 -12.98 10.02 21.58
CA ILE A 93 -13.35 8.78 22.25
C ILE A 93 -14.58 9.05 23.13
N PRO A 94 -15.70 8.34 22.94
CA PRO A 94 -16.85 8.45 23.83
C PRO A 94 -16.52 7.77 25.16
N ILE A 95 -16.79 8.45 26.26
CA ILE A 95 -16.43 8.03 27.61
C ILE A 95 -17.66 7.87 28.49
N LYS A 96 -17.50 7.13 29.59
CA LYS A 96 -18.57 6.90 30.57
C LYS A 96 -18.93 8.16 31.34
N ASN A 97 -17.93 8.84 31.90
CA ASN A 97 -18.05 10.12 32.60
C ASN A 97 -16.66 10.77 32.80
N LYS A 98 -16.66 12.04 33.23
CA LYS A 98 -15.46 12.86 33.46
C LYS A 98 -14.59 12.32 34.60
N GLU A 99 -15.22 11.83 35.67
CA GLU A 99 -14.55 11.36 36.89
C GLU A 99 -13.71 10.11 36.63
N ALA A 100 -14.22 9.18 35.82
CA ALA A 100 -13.51 7.97 35.43
C ALA A 100 -12.24 8.28 34.62
N VAL A 101 -12.29 9.29 33.76
CA VAL A 101 -11.10 9.78 33.03
C VAL A 101 -10.12 10.44 33.99
N ASN A 102 -10.59 11.29 34.92
CA ASN A 102 -9.72 11.91 35.94
C ASN A 102 -8.95 10.85 36.72
N GLN A 103 -9.65 9.87 37.30
CA GLN A 103 -9.04 8.80 38.07
C GLN A 103 -8.05 8.00 37.22
N PHE A 104 -8.44 7.67 35.98
CA PHE A 104 -7.57 6.95 35.06
C PHE A 104 -6.27 7.71 34.77
N LEU A 105 -6.32 9.01 34.52
CA LEU A 105 -5.13 9.83 34.23
C LEU A 105 -4.23 10.01 35.45
N VAL A 106 -4.81 10.14 36.65
CA VAL A 106 -4.07 10.15 37.91
C VAL A 106 -3.31 8.83 38.09
N ASP A 107 -4.02 7.70 37.97
CA ASP A 107 -3.47 6.36 38.20
C ASP A 107 -2.43 5.93 37.15
N LYS A 108 -2.57 6.41 35.90
CA LYS A 108 -1.77 5.94 34.76
C LYS A 108 -0.68 6.90 34.31
N LEU A 109 -0.95 8.20 34.34
CA LEU A 109 -0.05 9.22 33.82
C LEU A 109 0.53 10.10 34.93
N GLY A 110 0.22 9.81 36.20
CA GLY A 110 0.66 10.64 37.34
C GLY A 110 0.10 12.06 37.26
N ALA A 111 -1.05 12.24 36.59
CA ALA A 111 -1.71 13.53 36.53
C ALA A 111 -2.11 13.97 37.96
N GLY A 112 -1.87 15.23 38.32
CA GLY A 112 -2.09 15.76 39.66
C GLY A 112 -0.88 15.72 40.60
N ALA A 113 0.27 15.16 40.19
CA ALA A 113 1.53 15.27 40.95
C ALA A 113 2.15 16.68 40.88
N GLU A 114 3.09 17.02 41.77
CA GLU A 114 3.82 18.29 41.72
C GLU A 114 4.44 18.49 40.33
N ASN A 115 4.00 19.54 39.62
CA ASN A 115 4.35 19.91 38.24
C ASN A 115 3.62 19.19 37.08
N ASN A 116 2.53 18.45 37.31
CA ASN A 116 1.70 17.81 36.27
C ASN A 116 0.19 17.98 36.55
N THR A 117 -0.28 19.22 36.68
CA THR A 117 -1.67 19.51 37.11
C THR A 117 -2.70 19.32 36.00
N ILE A 118 -3.85 18.76 36.37
CA ILE A 118 -5.07 18.80 35.54
C ILE A 118 -5.68 20.19 35.67
N GLN A 119 -5.97 20.84 34.55
CA GLN A 119 -6.68 22.12 34.51
C GLN A 119 -8.18 21.84 34.40
N ASP A 120 -8.94 22.17 35.43
CA ASP A 120 -10.41 22.04 35.41
C ASP A 120 -11.09 23.38 35.11
N PHE A 121 -11.85 23.42 34.03
CA PHE A 121 -12.62 24.60 33.58
C PHE A 121 -14.12 24.46 33.89
N GLY A 122 -14.48 23.50 34.75
CA GLY A 122 -15.87 23.17 35.10
C GLY A 122 -16.52 22.31 34.02
N LYS A 123 -16.78 22.89 32.84
CA LYS A 123 -17.44 22.20 31.71
C LYS A 123 -16.57 21.10 31.08
N TYR A 124 -15.26 21.23 31.18
CA TYR A 124 -14.27 20.30 30.65
C TYR A 124 -12.98 20.40 31.46
N SER A 125 -12.12 19.40 31.32
CA SER A 125 -10.79 19.40 31.91
C SER A 125 -9.74 19.14 30.84
N VAL A 126 -8.52 19.63 31.07
CA VAL A 126 -7.39 19.47 30.16
C VAL A 126 -6.16 19.01 30.93
N PHE A 127 -5.42 18.08 30.35
CA PHE A 127 -4.13 17.64 30.82
C PHE A 127 -3.16 17.49 29.64
N THR A 128 -2.01 18.14 29.76
CA THR A 128 -0.90 18.03 28.80
C THR A 128 0.31 17.49 29.55
N PRO A 129 0.72 16.23 29.34
CA PRO A 129 1.88 15.68 30.01
C PRO A 129 3.15 16.50 29.71
N LYS A 130 3.97 16.74 30.73
CA LYS A 130 5.22 17.50 30.57
C LYS A 130 6.12 16.85 29.51
N GLY A 131 6.65 17.67 28.59
CA GLY A 131 7.53 17.22 27.51
C GLY A 131 6.81 16.54 26.33
N VAL A 132 5.48 16.44 26.37
CA VAL A 132 4.66 15.84 25.31
C VAL A 132 3.80 16.91 24.66
N LYS A 133 3.77 16.96 23.32
CA LYS A 133 2.97 17.95 22.55
C LYS A 133 1.48 17.60 22.45
N LYS A 134 1.07 16.45 22.99
CA LYS A 134 -0.30 15.95 22.97
C LYS A 134 -1.07 16.43 24.20
N SER A 135 -2.20 17.06 23.97
CA SER A 135 -3.16 17.41 25.02
C SER A 135 -4.31 16.42 25.06
N LEU A 136 -4.72 16.07 26.27
CA LEU A 136 -5.93 15.33 26.55
C LEU A 136 -6.95 16.33 27.09
N ALA A 137 -8.13 16.41 26.48
CA ALA A 137 -9.22 17.27 26.93
C ALA A 137 -10.51 16.46 27.00
N TRP A 138 -11.29 16.57 28.07
CA TRP A 138 -12.49 15.75 28.23
C TRP A 138 -13.62 16.49 28.95
N ASN A 139 -14.85 16.14 28.61
CA ASN A 139 -16.08 16.56 29.29
C ASN A 139 -16.80 15.32 29.87
N ASN A 140 -18.11 15.38 30.08
CA ASN A 140 -18.88 14.23 30.58
C ASN A 140 -19.11 13.13 29.53
N GLU A 141 -18.95 13.43 28.24
CA GLU A 141 -19.33 12.55 27.13
C GLU A 141 -18.15 12.07 26.30
N TYR A 142 -17.13 12.90 26.11
CA TYR A 142 -16.00 12.64 25.22
C TYR A 142 -14.65 12.96 25.87
N LEU A 143 -13.67 12.11 25.56
CA LEU A 143 -12.25 12.38 25.67
C LEU A 143 -11.70 12.67 24.27
N MET A 144 -11.06 13.82 24.13
CA MET A 144 -10.36 14.26 22.94
C MET A 144 -8.85 14.21 23.19
N ILE A 145 -8.12 13.52 22.31
CA ILE A 145 -6.65 13.59 22.24
C ILE A 145 -6.32 14.49 21.06
N PHE A 146 -5.56 15.55 21.27
CA PHE A 146 -5.29 16.56 20.25
C PHE A 146 -3.82 16.98 20.23
N GLU A 147 -3.27 17.13 19.04
CA GLU A 147 -1.89 17.57 18.80
C GLU A 147 -1.83 18.43 17.55
N LEU A 148 -1.21 19.60 17.65
CA LEU A 148 -0.74 20.35 16.50
C LEU A 148 0.60 19.75 16.03
N THR A 149 0.67 19.35 14.76
CA THR A 149 1.79 18.59 14.21
C THR A 149 2.81 19.47 13.47
N LYS A 150 2.59 20.78 13.48
CA LYS A 150 3.49 21.76 12.85
C LYS A 150 4.88 21.66 13.46
N ARG A 151 5.90 21.61 12.61
CA ARG A 151 7.30 21.59 13.03
C ARG A 151 7.95 22.94 12.71
N LEU A 152 8.90 23.36 13.55
CA LEU A 152 9.72 24.53 13.24
C LEU A 152 10.45 24.27 11.92
N PRO A 153 10.38 25.17 10.93
CA PRO A 153 11.18 25.07 9.72
C PRO A 153 12.66 25.08 10.12
N THR A 154 13.38 24.01 9.82
CA THR A 154 14.83 23.91 10.05
C THR A 154 15.57 24.99 9.25
N LYS A 155 16.32 25.86 9.94
CA LYS A 155 17.14 26.93 9.34
C LYS A 155 18.20 26.44 8.34
N PHE A 156 18.63 25.19 8.46
CA PHE A 156 19.58 24.54 7.53
C PHE A 156 19.04 24.40 6.09
N TYR A 157 17.76 24.70 5.89
CA TYR A 157 17.01 24.37 4.68
C TYR A 157 16.27 25.59 4.10
N ASN A 158 16.75 26.80 4.37
CA ASN A 158 16.28 28.03 3.71
C ASN A 158 17.45 28.76 3.04
N GLU A 159 18.01 28.19 1.97
CA GLU A 159 18.66 29.04 0.96
C GLU A 159 17.62 29.40 -0.10
N THR A 160 17.16 30.64 -0.05
CA THR A 160 16.58 31.32 -1.21
C THR A 160 17.63 31.41 -2.30
N SER A 161 17.60 30.50 -3.26
CA SER A 161 18.37 30.66 -4.50
C SER A 161 17.78 31.83 -5.29
N THR A 162 18.38 33.01 -5.16
CA THR A 162 18.32 34.01 -6.22
C THR A 162 18.98 33.40 -7.44
N VAL A 163 18.18 33.02 -8.43
CA VAL A 163 18.69 32.58 -9.73
C VAL A 163 19.31 33.82 -10.40
N ALA A 164 20.62 33.98 -10.27
CA ALA A 164 21.37 34.72 -11.25
C ALA A 164 21.32 33.90 -12.55
N MET A 165 20.53 34.35 -13.52
CA MET A 165 20.70 33.92 -14.90
C MET A 165 22.09 34.41 -15.33
N ASP A 166 23.07 33.51 -15.33
CA ASP A 166 24.26 33.73 -16.14
C ASP A 166 24.20 32.78 -17.35
N SER A 167 24.28 33.40 -18.51
CA SER A 167 24.11 32.76 -19.81
C SER A 167 25.45 32.17 -20.20
N VAL A 168 25.59 30.85 -20.17
CA VAL A 168 26.77 30.20 -20.78
C VAL A 168 26.33 29.20 -21.82
N ALA A 169 26.86 29.44 -23.02
CA ALA A 169 26.54 28.81 -24.27
C ALA A 169 26.72 27.28 -24.26
N VAL A 170 25.78 26.63 -24.96
CA VAL A 170 25.83 25.23 -25.35
C VAL A 170 27.06 25.00 -26.22
N VAL A 171 27.87 24.00 -25.86
CA VAL A 171 28.80 23.35 -26.79
C VAL A 171 28.41 21.88 -26.82
N ASP A 172 27.77 21.50 -27.92
CA ASP A 172 27.42 20.13 -28.27
C ASP A 172 28.66 19.30 -28.55
N TYR A 173 28.72 18.09 -27.98
CA TYR A 173 29.50 16.99 -28.52
C TYR A 173 28.61 15.75 -28.56
N TYR A 174 28.00 15.50 -29.71
CA TYR A 174 27.58 14.16 -30.10
C TYR A 174 28.55 13.68 -31.17
N GLU A 175 29.33 12.65 -30.86
CA GLU A 175 29.87 11.78 -31.89
C GLU A 175 29.24 10.40 -31.70
N ASN A 176 28.52 9.99 -32.75
CA ASN A 176 27.93 8.67 -32.95
C ASN A 176 29.00 7.60 -32.77
N ASP A 177 28.64 6.50 -32.10
CA ASP A 177 29.11 5.20 -32.57
C ASP A 177 28.07 4.10 -32.38
N THR A 178 27.74 3.51 -33.51
CA THR A 178 26.85 2.37 -33.73
C THR A 178 27.37 1.11 -33.03
N ILE A 179 26.55 0.48 -32.20
CA ILE A 179 26.85 -0.84 -31.63
C ILE A 179 26.39 -1.94 -32.60
N VAL A 180 27.37 -2.55 -33.26
CA VAL A 180 27.25 -3.84 -33.95
C VAL A 180 27.41 -4.97 -32.92
N ALA A 181 26.48 -5.91 -32.90
CA ALA A 181 26.54 -7.11 -32.06
C ALA A 181 27.63 -8.10 -32.54
N PRO A 182 28.35 -8.79 -31.64
CA PRO A 182 29.08 -10.00 -32.03
C PRO A 182 28.50 -11.28 -31.41
N ALA A 183 28.57 -12.31 -32.25
CA ALA A 183 28.27 -13.71 -31.98
C ALA A 183 29.49 -14.45 -31.39
N TYR A 184 29.20 -15.65 -30.87
CA TYR A 184 30.07 -16.71 -30.32
C TYR A 184 31.48 -16.91 -30.92
N GLY A 185 32.46 -17.24 -30.06
CA GLY A 185 33.65 -18.04 -30.39
C GLY A 185 34.89 -17.77 -29.50
N ASP A 186 35.21 -18.70 -28.59
CA ASP A 186 36.47 -18.84 -27.82
C ASP A 186 37.64 -19.34 -28.76
N PRO A 187 38.96 -19.32 -28.42
CA PRO A 187 39.53 -19.30 -27.07
C PRO A 187 40.84 -18.53 -26.79
N THR A 188 41.12 -18.48 -25.48
CA THR A 188 42.40 -18.23 -24.77
C THR A 188 42.81 -16.77 -24.56
N VAL A 189 42.81 -16.35 -23.28
CA VAL A 189 43.99 -15.90 -22.51
C VAL A 189 43.55 -15.68 -21.04
N SER A 190 44.33 -16.23 -20.12
CA SER A 190 44.15 -16.20 -18.66
C SER A 190 44.39 -14.82 -18.03
N VAL A 191 43.56 -14.44 -17.06
CA VAL A 191 43.81 -13.32 -16.12
C VAL A 191 43.61 -13.81 -14.67
N PRO A 192 44.53 -13.52 -13.73
CA PRO A 192 44.52 -14.06 -12.36
C PRO A 192 43.50 -13.38 -11.44
N SER A 193 42.99 -14.15 -10.46
CA SER A 193 41.95 -13.75 -9.52
C SER A 193 42.45 -12.90 -8.34
N PRO A 194 41.62 -11.95 -7.82
CA PRO A 194 41.89 -11.23 -6.58
C PRO A 194 41.41 -12.00 -5.31
N PRO A 195 42.09 -11.84 -4.15
CA PRO A 195 41.80 -12.58 -2.92
C PRO A 195 40.61 -12.04 -2.11
N LYS A 196 39.93 -12.96 -1.40
CA LYS A 196 38.74 -12.76 -0.55
C LYS A 196 39.12 -12.19 0.83
N MET A 197 38.32 -11.25 1.36
CA MET A 197 38.36 -10.79 2.77
C MET A 197 37.39 -11.57 3.65
N GLY A 198 37.89 -12.08 4.78
CA GLY A 198 37.13 -12.76 5.84
C GLY A 198 36.63 -11.81 6.94
N LYS A 199 35.56 -12.23 7.64
CA LYS A 199 34.88 -11.53 8.76
C LYS A 199 35.76 -11.42 10.03
N PRO A 200 35.61 -10.37 10.86
CA PRO A 200 36.28 -10.28 12.16
C PRO A 200 35.40 -10.77 13.33
N SER A 201 36.05 -11.32 14.35
CA SER A 201 35.51 -11.67 15.68
C SER A 201 36.47 -11.22 16.80
N ALA A 202 35.89 -10.54 17.81
CA ALA A 202 36.24 -10.41 19.25
C ALA A 202 37.60 -9.86 19.77
N LYS A 203 37.50 -8.79 20.62
CA LYS A 203 38.14 -8.45 21.95
C LYS A 203 39.67 -8.62 22.12
N GLU A 204 40.49 -7.74 22.74
CA GLU A 204 40.50 -7.03 24.06
C GLU A 204 41.72 -6.03 24.06
N GLU A 205 41.56 -4.74 24.40
CA GLU A 205 42.10 -4.01 25.60
C GLU A 205 43.50 -3.28 25.47
N PRO A 206 43.88 -2.29 26.33
CA PRO A 206 44.14 -0.89 25.93
C PRO A 206 45.60 -0.38 26.12
N ILE A 207 45.92 0.81 25.57
CA ILE A 207 47.17 1.54 25.89
C ILE A 207 46.87 3.00 26.25
N VAL A 208 47.30 3.39 27.45
CA VAL A 208 47.30 4.74 28.04
C VAL A 208 48.69 5.36 27.86
N PHE A 209 48.78 6.66 27.56
CA PHE A 209 49.99 7.45 27.80
C PHE A 209 49.63 8.85 28.32
N ASN A 210 50.25 9.22 29.44
CA ASN A 210 50.20 10.53 30.10
C ASN A 210 51.28 11.49 29.56
N GLU A 211 50.85 12.71 29.24
CA GLU A 211 51.43 14.08 29.45
C GLU A 211 52.93 14.31 29.77
N PRO A 212 53.54 15.45 29.35
CA PRO A 212 53.24 16.75 29.99
C PRO A 212 53.32 18.03 29.15
N ALA A 213 52.81 19.09 29.79
CA ALA A 213 52.59 20.47 29.34
C ALA A 213 53.84 21.31 29.06
N VAL A 214 53.69 22.30 28.17
CA VAL A 214 54.44 23.57 28.18
C VAL A 214 53.46 24.72 27.93
N ALA A 215 53.44 25.67 28.87
CA ALA A 215 52.72 26.93 28.77
C ALA A 215 53.64 28.03 28.21
N THR A 216 53.11 28.89 27.34
CA THR A 216 53.58 30.27 27.17
C THR A 216 52.39 31.17 26.82
N ASP A 217 52.26 32.24 27.60
CA ASP A 217 51.18 33.23 27.61
C ASP A 217 51.17 34.19 26.40
N ALA A 218 49.93 34.64 26.13
CA ALA A 218 49.50 35.97 25.69
C ALA A 218 49.88 36.50 24.30
N VAL A 219 48.90 36.42 23.38
CA VAL A 219 48.34 37.62 22.72
C VAL A 219 46.82 37.48 22.70
N GLN A 220 46.16 38.41 23.37
CA GLN A 220 44.71 38.59 23.41
C GLN A 220 44.30 39.33 22.13
N GLU A 221 43.73 38.62 21.16
CA GLU A 221 42.91 39.25 20.11
C GLU A 221 41.45 38.97 20.43
N ASP A 222 40.75 40.04 20.84
CA ASP A 222 39.29 40.10 20.95
C ASP A 222 38.67 39.80 19.58
N TYR A 223 38.23 38.56 19.38
CA TYR A 223 37.15 38.26 18.44
C TYR A 223 35.86 38.11 19.23
N LEU A 224 35.02 39.13 19.09
CA LEU A 224 33.62 39.19 19.52
C LEU A 224 32.93 37.83 19.37
N HIS A 225 32.46 37.29 20.50
CA HIS A 225 31.53 36.16 20.54
C HIS A 225 30.24 36.52 19.79
N GLU A 226 30.11 36.11 18.53
CA GLU A 226 28.79 35.81 17.98
C GLU A 226 28.39 34.43 18.49
N GLY A 227 27.26 34.39 19.21
CA GLY A 227 26.83 33.27 20.05
C GLY A 227 26.72 31.92 19.35
N ASN A 228 26.85 30.85 20.14
CA ASN A 228 26.75 29.47 19.68
C ASN A 228 25.41 29.25 18.92
N PRO A 229 25.43 28.90 17.62
CA PRO A 229 24.21 28.72 16.83
C PRO A 229 23.27 27.63 17.36
N TYR A 230 23.78 26.68 18.16
CA TYR A 230 22.96 25.70 18.87
C TYR A 230 22.10 26.32 19.99
N GLU A 231 22.60 27.34 20.69
CA GLU A 231 21.84 28.02 21.74
C GLU A 231 20.70 28.85 21.13
N ALA A 232 20.97 29.58 20.04
CA ALA A 232 19.95 30.35 19.33
C ALA A 232 18.84 29.46 18.73
N TYR A 233 19.19 28.29 18.19
CA TYR A 233 18.22 27.30 17.70
C TYR A 233 17.35 26.73 18.82
N SER A 234 17.93 26.50 20.01
CA SER A 234 17.18 26.01 21.18
C SER A 234 16.15 27.03 21.68
N VAL A 235 16.46 28.33 21.65
CA VAL A 235 15.56 29.42 22.05
C VAL A 235 14.41 29.56 21.07
N GLU A 236 14.69 29.53 19.76
CA GLU A 236 13.65 29.61 18.71
C GLU A 236 12.71 28.40 18.75
N GLN A 237 13.25 27.19 18.95
CA GLN A 237 12.46 25.97 19.13
C GLN A 237 11.56 26.07 20.37
N ALA A 238 12.09 26.59 21.49
CA ALA A 238 11.31 26.80 22.70
C ALA A 238 10.20 27.84 22.50
N GLU A 239 10.46 28.96 21.81
CA GLU A 239 9.44 29.96 21.50
C GLU A 239 8.37 29.41 20.54
N PHE A 240 8.77 28.65 19.53
CA PHE A 240 7.86 27.97 18.61
C PHE A 240 6.96 26.97 19.34
N ASP A 241 7.54 26.12 20.18
CA ASP A 241 6.79 25.14 20.96
C ASP A 241 5.84 25.81 21.97
N ARG A 242 6.25 26.94 22.56
CA ARG A 242 5.37 27.76 23.39
C ARG A 242 4.17 28.30 22.59
N LYS A 243 4.40 28.93 21.44
CA LYS A 243 3.31 29.44 20.58
C LYS A 243 2.39 28.32 20.09
N LEU A 244 2.96 27.15 19.79
CA LEU A 244 2.19 25.97 19.41
C LEU A 244 1.29 25.50 20.57
N ALA A 245 1.81 25.46 21.79
CA ALA A 245 1.05 25.10 22.99
C ALA A 245 -0.04 26.13 23.34
N GLU A 246 0.22 27.42 23.16
CA GLU A 246 -0.76 28.51 23.31
C GLU A 246 -1.91 28.33 22.29
N ASN A 247 -1.58 28.18 21.00
CA ASN A 247 -2.56 27.94 19.94
C ASN A 247 -3.38 26.67 20.19
N GLN A 248 -2.74 25.58 20.61
CA GLN A 248 -3.41 24.33 20.96
C GLN A 248 -4.40 24.54 22.12
N SER A 249 -4.00 25.27 23.14
CA SER A 249 -4.86 25.59 24.29
C SER A 249 -6.08 26.44 23.88
N GLU A 250 -5.89 27.41 22.99
CA GLU A 250 -6.99 28.20 22.44
C GLU A 250 -7.98 27.36 21.62
N ILE A 251 -7.47 26.46 20.77
CA ILE A 251 -8.32 25.57 19.96
C ILE A 251 -9.15 24.66 20.87
N ILE A 252 -8.52 24.03 21.87
CA ILE A 252 -9.21 23.17 22.84
C ILE A 252 -10.30 23.96 23.58
N LYS A 253 -9.97 25.17 24.06
CA LYS A 253 -10.92 26.04 24.75
C LYS A 253 -12.14 26.34 23.87
N ARG A 254 -11.92 26.77 22.62
CA ARG A 254 -13.01 27.07 21.67
C ARG A 254 -13.88 25.85 21.36
N LEU A 255 -13.28 24.67 21.24
CA LEU A 255 -14.00 23.42 20.95
C LEU A 255 -14.93 23.03 22.10
N PHE A 256 -14.49 23.16 23.35
CA PHE A 256 -15.28 22.72 24.51
C PHE A 256 -16.23 23.77 25.08
N GLU A 257 -15.86 25.06 25.09
CA GLU A 257 -16.74 26.13 25.61
C GLU A 257 -18.03 26.28 24.79
N ASN A 258 -17.97 25.96 23.50
CA ASN A 258 -19.09 26.00 22.57
C ASN A 258 -19.95 24.71 22.55
N GLY A 259 -19.65 23.74 23.42
CA GLY A 259 -20.32 22.44 23.44
C GLY A 259 -19.71 21.46 22.44
N PHE A 260 -18.67 20.75 22.85
CA PHE A 260 -17.98 19.79 22.00
C PHE A 260 -18.91 18.69 21.49
N THR A 261 -18.91 18.45 20.18
CA THR A 261 -19.61 17.33 19.53
C THR A 261 -18.60 16.46 18.79
N ALA A 262 -18.87 15.15 18.72
CA ALA A 262 -18.02 14.25 17.97
C ALA A 262 -17.94 14.65 16.48
N PRO A 263 -16.74 14.66 15.88
CA PRO A 263 -16.53 14.87 14.45
C PRO A 263 -17.30 13.85 13.60
N THR A 264 -17.73 14.25 12.41
CA THR A 264 -18.37 13.38 11.42
C THR A 264 -17.84 13.71 10.04
N SER A 265 -17.74 12.75 9.13
CA SER A 265 -17.38 13.03 7.74
C SER A 265 -18.33 12.33 6.77
N SER A 266 -18.74 13.03 5.71
CA SER A 266 -19.49 12.43 4.59
C SER A 266 -18.64 11.50 3.72
N LYS A 267 -17.31 11.53 3.88
CA LYS A 267 -16.38 10.70 3.10
C LYS A 267 -16.28 9.27 3.61
N VAL A 268 -16.62 8.99 4.86
CA VAL A 268 -16.63 7.62 5.42
C VAL A 268 -17.97 6.94 5.25
N THR A 269 -17.96 5.62 5.11
CA THR A 269 -19.17 4.81 4.92
C THR A 269 -19.82 4.50 6.27
N ILE A 270 -21.05 4.98 6.47
CA ILE A 270 -21.81 4.83 7.73
C ILE A 270 -22.08 3.35 8.07
N GLY A 271 -22.30 2.50 7.04
CA GLY A 271 -22.65 1.09 7.21
C GLY A 271 -21.47 0.15 7.48
N ALA A 272 -20.23 0.61 7.30
CA ALA A 272 -19.04 -0.20 7.58
C ALA A 272 -18.83 -0.36 9.09
N ASP A 273 -18.15 -1.42 9.53
CA ASP A 273 -17.78 -1.56 10.94
C ASP A 273 -16.58 -0.68 11.29
N ILE A 274 -15.67 -0.53 10.34
CA ILE A 274 -14.57 0.44 10.37
C ILE A 274 -14.50 1.07 8.99
N SER A 275 -14.45 2.40 8.91
CA SER A 275 -14.29 3.11 7.64
C SER A 275 -13.19 4.14 7.76
N SER A 276 -12.28 4.16 6.80
CA SER A 276 -11.30 5.22 6.66
C SER A 276 -11.43 5.92 5.32
N TRP A 277 -10.96 7.15 5.28
CA TRP A 277 -10.76 7.94 4.08
C TRP A 277 -9.49 8.77 4.23
N VAL A 278 -8.77 8.96 3.14
CA VAL A 278 -7.61 9.86 3.06
C VAL A 278 -7.62 10.63 1.74
N ASP A 279 -7.28 11.92 1.80
CA ASP A 279 -6.87 12.72 0.66
C ASP A 279 -5.50 12.22 0.20
N TYR A 280 -5.54 11.23 -0.69
CA TYR A 280 -4.35 10.57 -1.18
C TYR A 280 -3.47 11.53 -1.98
N GLY A 281 -4.08 12.41 -2.77
CA GLY A 281 -3.38 13.43 -3.55
C GLY A 281 -2.59 14.38 -2.66
N GLY A 282 -3.22 14.89 -1.60
CA GLY A 282 -2.61 15.72 -0.58
C GLY A 282 -1.52 15.00 0.21
N MET A 283 -1.75 13.75 0.59
CA MET A 283 -0.79 12.95 1.37
C MET A 283 0.50 12.73 0.59
N ILE A 284 0.41 12.28 -0.67
CA ILE A 284 1.58 12.06 -1.53
C ILE A 284 2.30 13.39 -1.81
N SER A 285 1.57 14.49 -1.99
CA SER A 285 2.16 15.82 -2.18
C SER A 285 2.95 16.29 -0.94
N THR A 286 2.41 16.03 0.26
CA THR A 286 3.07 16.35 1.53
C THR A 286 4.31 15.49 1.77
N LEU A 287 4.21 14.18 1.50
CA LEU A 287 5.37 13.27 1.55
C LEU A 287 6.45 13.72 0.57
N TYR A 288 6.09 14.08 -0.65
CA TYR A 288 7.03 14.63 -1.64
C TYR A 288 7.75 15.87 -1.11
N ALA A 289 7.03 16.84 -0.54
CA ALA A 289 7.65 18.05 0.01
C ALA A 289 8.65 17.72 1.13
N ALA A 290 8.34 16.75 1.99
CA ALA A 290 9.22 16.33 3.08
C ALA A 290 10.48 15.57 2.61
N TYR A 291 10.38 14.76 1.56
CA TYR A 291 11.49 13.92 1.07
C TYR A 291 12.33 14.56 -0.05
N SER A 292 11.73 15.35 -0.93
CA SER A 292 12.43 16.00 -2.05
C SER A 292 13.45 17.04 -1.59
N TYR A 293 13.19 17.71 -0.46
CA TYR A 293 14.04 18.74 0.08
C TYR A 293 15.44 18.21 0.51
N PRO A 294 15.55 17.20 1.40
CA PRO A 294 16.86 16.65 1.79
C PRO A 294 17.58 15.93 0.64
N MET A 295 16.85 15.30 -0.30
CA MET A 295 17.45 14.59 -1.43
C MET A 295 18.03 15.52 -2.53
N ARG A 296 17.59 16.79 -2.57
CA ARG A 296 18.16 17.82 -3.45
C ARG A 296 19.60 18.17 -3.07
N LEU A 297 19.95 18.08 -1.78
CA LEU A 297 21.29 18.31 -1.25
C LEU A 297 22.27 17.18 -1.58
N PHE A 298 21.80 15.94 -1.76
CA PHE A 298 22.62 14.78 -2.11
C PHE A 298 22.81 14.60 -3.63
N GLY A 299 22.85 15.68 -4.40
CA GLY A 299 23.14 15.64 -5.85
C GLY A 299 21.91 15.48 -6.76
N GLY A 300 20.70 15.75 -6.26
CA GLY A 300 19.51 15.85 -7.09
C GLY A 300 18.90 14.49 -7.50
N TYR A 301 19.00 13.47 -6.64
CA TYR A 301 18.35 12.18 -6.86
C TYR A 301 16.82 12.23 -6.70
N ASP A 302 16.28 13.31 -6.13
CA ASP A 302 14.85 13.64 -6.17
C ASP A 302 14.29 13.68 -7.60
N LYS A 303 15.14 13.92 -8.60
CA LYS A 303 14.80 13.94 -10.03
C LYS A 303 14.55 12.55 -10.64
N TYR A 304 14.91 11.46 -9.95
CA TYR A 304 14.74 10.07 -10.42
C TYR A 304 13.64 9.29 -9.70
N LEU A 305 13.01 9.86 -8.66
CA LEU A 305 11.88 9.23 -7.99
C LEU A 305 10.59 9.48 -8.79
N PRO A 306 9.81 8.43 -9.14
CA PRO A 306 8.62 8.55 -10.00
C PRO A 306 7.40 9.20 -9.31
N MET A 307 7.58 10.03 -8.28
CA MET A 307 6.48 10.52 -7.43
C MET A 307 6.34 12.04 -7.51
N GLN A 308 5.27 12.48 -8.16
CA GLN A 308 5.06 13.83 -8.67
C GLN A 308 3.97 14.60 -7.92
N LYS A 309 4.07 15.93 -7.95
CA LYS A 309 3.05 16.90 -7.47
C LYS A 309 1.64 16.70 -8.05
N ASN A 310 1.49 15.94 -9.13
CA ASN A 310 0.23 15.81 -9.88
C ASN A 310 -0.53 14.50 -9.61
N PHE A 311 -0.07 13.63 -8.71
CA PHE A 311 -0.80 12.38 -8.43
C PHE A 311 -2.21 12.62 -7.87
N GLY A 312 -2.43 13.76 -7.20
CA GLY A 312 -3.76 14.22 -6.78
C GLY A 312 -4.70 14.60 -7.93
N ASN A 313 -4.18 14.80 -9.14
CA ASN A 313 -5.00 14.96 -10.35
C ASN A 313 -5.51 13.60 -10.86
N PHE A 314 -4.95 12.49 -10.37
CA PHE A 314 -5.34 11.14 -10.73
C PHE A 314 -6.25 10.50 -9.69
N VAL A 315 -5.73 10.26 -8.48
CA VAL A 315 -6.51 9.79 -7.33
C VAL A 315 -6.73 10.94 -6.36
N LYS A 316 -8.00 11.28 -6.12
CA LYS A 316 -8.40 12.29 -5.13
C LYS A 316 -8.35 11.72 -3.72
N GLY A 317 -8.94 10.56 -3.51
CA GLY A 317 -8.97 9.94 -2.20
C GLY A 317 -9.16 8.43 -2.25
N ILE A 318 -8.80 7.79 -1.15
CA ILE A 318 -8.95 6.34 -0.98
C ILE A 318 -9.75 6.10 0.29
N ASN A 319 -10.81 5.30 0.19
CA ASN A 319 -11.48 4.71 1.34
C ASN A 319 -11.05 3.27 1.55
N LEU A 320 -10.96 2.86 2.81
CA LEU A 320 -10.90 1.45 3.21
C LEU A 320 -12.02 1.17 4.21
N ASP A 321 -12.97 0.35 3.79
CA ASP A 321 -14.12 -0.04 4.61
C ASP A 321 -14.04 -1.50 5.00
N PHE A 322 -14.11 -1.79 6.30
CA PHE A 322 -14.11 -3.13 6.85
C PHE A 322 -15.52 -3.52 7.28
N TYR A 323 -15.91 -4.73 6.92
CA TYR A 323 -17.17 -5.35 7.25
C TYR A 323 -16.91 -6.73 7.85
N PHE A 324 -17.50 -6.98 9.00
CA PHE A 324 -17.58 -8.27 9.65
C PHE A 324 -19.01 -8.76 9.49
N ASP A 325 -19.26 -9.47 8.40
CA ASP A 325 -20.55 -10.09 8.09
C ASP A 325 -20.65 -11.45 8.80
N ASN A 326 -21.83 -12.07 8.82
CA ASN A 326 -22.02 -13.32 9.57
C ASN A 326 -21.12 -14.47 9.07
N ASP A 327 -20.85 -14.52 7.77
CA ASP A 327 -20.14 -15.59 7.09
C ASP A 327 -18.81 -15.17 6.47
N ASN A 328 -18.46 -13.87 6.50
CA ASN A 328 -17.23 -13.38 5.90
C ASN A 328 -16.71 -12.10 6.54
N ALA A 329 -15.39 -11.93 6.52
CA ALA A 329 -14.75 -10.64 6.74
C ALA A 329 -14.43 -10.03 5.38
N ARG A 330 -14.84 -8.79 5.15
CA ARG A 330 -14.72 -8.11 3.88
C ARG A 330 -14.04 -6.75 4.03
N ILE A 331 -13.18 -6.44 3.07
CA ILE A 331 -12.57 -5.12 2.90
C ILE A 331 -13.04 -4.58 1.55
N GLU A 332 -13.57 -3.36 1.54
CA GLU A 332 -13.84 -2.60 0.33
C GLU A 332 -12.84 -1.45 0.22
N GLU A 333 -11.97 -1.49 -0.78
CA GLU A 333 -11.14 -0.35 -1.19
C GLU A 333 -11.91 0.45 -2.23
N ILE A 334 -12.10 1.75 -1.98
CA ILE A 334 -12.82 2.64 -2.88
C ILE A 334 -11.89 3.78 -3.28
N VAL A 335 -11.51 3.80 -4.54
CA VAL A 335 -10.61 4.82 -5.12
C VAL A 335 -11.47 5.88 -5.79
N GLU A 336 -11.43 7.10 -5.28
CA GLU A 336 -12.08 8.27 -5.89
C GLU A 336 -11.12 8.88 -6.91
N TYR A 337 -11.45 8.75 -8.20
CA TYR A 337 -10.69 9.35 -9.28
C TYR A 337 -11.14 10.79 -9.57
N SER A 338 -10.28 11.56 -10.24
CA SER A 338 -10.75 12.76 -10.95
C SER A 338 -11.73 12.36 -12.06
N LYS A 339 -12.52 13.33 -12.54
CA LYS A 339 -13.60 13.06 -13.48
C LYS A 339 -13.06 12.49 -14.79
N GLU A 340 -11.96 13.07 -15.27
CA GLU A 340 -11.28 12.71 -16.52
C GLU A 340 -10.74 11.26 -16.44
N ILE A 341 -10.14 10.90 -15.31
CA ILE A 341 -9.62 9.56 -15.07
C ILE A 341 -10.75 8.55 -14.87
N ALA A 342 -11.81 8.92 -14.14
CA ALA A 342 -12.98 8.09 -13.99
C ALA A 342 -13.64 7.75 -15.34
N GLU A 343 -13.72 8.72 -16.26
CA GLU A 343 -14.21 8.50 -17.62
C GLU A 343 -13.31 7.53 -18.41
N ALA A 344 -11.98 7.62 -18.26
CA ALA A 344 -11.04 6.69 -18.88
C ALA A 344 -11.17 5.27 -18.30
N VAL A 345 -11.14 5.13 -16.97
CA VAL A 345 -11.27 3.83 -16.27
C VAL A 345 -12.64 3.20 -16.57
N SER A 346 -13.71 3.99 -16.64
CA SER A 346 -15.03 3.48 -17.01
C SER A 346 -15.07 2.91 -18.42
N LYS A 347 -14.39 3.54 -19.40
CA LYS A 347 -14.30 3.00 -20.77
C LYS A 347 -13.47 1.73 -20.84
N ILE A 348 -12.42 1.63 -20.01
CA ILE A 348 -11.60 0.42 -19.89
C ILE A 348 -12.42 -0.73 -19.28
N GLY A 349 -13.25 -0.47 -18.26
CA GLY A 349 -14.08 -1.48 -17.61
C GLY A 349 -15.31 -1.93 -18.42
N ASP A 350 -15.73 -1.18 -19.43
CA ASP A 350 -16.94 -1.45 -20.25
C ASP A 350 -16.70 -2.53 -21.33
N ARG A 351 -16.10 -3.66 -20.94
CA ARG A 351 -15.85 -4.80 -21.82
C ARG A 351 -17.02 -5.79 -21.79
N LYS A 352 -17.61 -6.03 -22.96
CA LYS A 352 -18.51 -7.17 -23.17
C LYS A 352 -17.72 -8.45 -23.44
N ILE A 353 -17.64 -9.32 -22.44
CA ILE A 353 -16.92 -10.60 -22.48
C ILE A 353 -17.25 -11.40 -23.76
N ASN A 354 -16.23 -11.87 -24.48
CA ASN A 354 -16.40 -12.82 -25.57
C ASN A 354 -16.90 -14.16 -25.01
N LYS A 355 -18.12 -14.56 -25.38
CA LYS A 355 -18.76 -15.77 -24.85
C LYS A 355 -18.02 -17.07 -25.19
N ASN A 356 -17.18 -17.07 -26.23
CA ASN A 356 -16.42 -18.24 -26.63
C ASN A 356 -15.38 -18.64 -25.57
N ILE A 357 -14.91 -17.69 -24.74
CA ILE A 357 -13.93 -17.97 -23.68
C ILE A 357 -14.43 -19.03 -22.70
N PHE A 358 -15.74 -19.07 -22.43
CA PHE A 358 -16.36 -20.01 -21.50
C PHE A 358 -16.32 -21.46 -21.97
N ASN A 359 -16.06 -21.71 -23.26
CA ASN A 359 -15.92 -23.08 -23.78
C ASN A 359 -14.65 -23.77 -23.28
N TYR A 360 -13.71 -22.97 -22.77
CA TYR A 360 -12.40 -23.38 -22.28
C TYR A 360 -12.29 -23.29 -20.75
N PHE A 361 -13.38 -22.95 -20.07
CA PHE A 361 -13.44 -23.01 -18.62
C PHE A 361 -13.55 -24.47 -18.18
N PRO A 362 -12.95 -24.84 -17.04
CA PRO A 362 -13.04 -26.21 -16.53
C PRO A 362 -14.48 -26.57 -16.16
N ALA A 363 -14.85 -27.83 -16.31
CA ALA A 363 -16.17 -28.31 -15.89
C ALA A 363 -16.34 -28.28 -14.35
N GLN A 364 -15.26 -28.60 -13.64
CA GLN A 364 -15.18 -28.65 -12.18
C GLN A 364 -14.52 -27.39 -11.61
N LYS A 365 -14.78 -27.12 -10.32
CA LYS A 365 -14.18 -25.98 -9.63
C LYS A 365 -12.67 -26.17 -9.50
N PRO A 366 -11.85 -25.21 -9.98
CA PRO A 366 -10.41 -25.22 -9.76
C PRO A 366 -10.08 -24.89 -8.29
N LEU A 367 -8.84 -25.14 -7.86
CA LEU A 367 -8.31 -24.66 -6.57
C LEU A 367 -8.43 -23.14 -6.49
N GLY A 368 -8.12 -22.46 -7.59
CA GLY A 368 -8.36 -21.03 -7.71
C GLY A 368 -8.53 -20.60 -9.15
N TYR A 369 -9.19 -19.47 -9.34
CA TYR A 369 -9.23 -18.80 -10.62
C TYR A 369 -9.22 -17.30 -10.45
N MET A 370 -8.71 -16.61 -11.45
CA MET A 370 -8.83 -15.17 -11.60
C MET A 370 -9.21 -14.84 -13.03
N SER A 371 -10.07 -13.85 -13.20
CA SER A 371 -10.50 -13.39 -14.50
C SER A 371 -10.59 -11.88 -14.51
N TYR A 372 -10.11 -11.26 -15.57
CA TYR A 372 -10.33 -9.85 -15.82
C TYR A 372 -10.84 -9.65 -17.25
N HIS A 373 -11.70 -8.65 -17.41
CA HIS A 373 -12.34 -8.29 -18.65
C HIS A 373 -12.24 -6.78 -18.84
N ILE A 374 -11.24 -6.37 -19.60
CA ILE A 374 -10.95 -4.96 -19.89
C ILE A 374 -11.00 -4.71 -21.38
N ASN A 375 -11.34 -3.49 -21.77
CA ASN A 375 -11.32 -3.06 -23.15
C ASN A 375 -9.89 -2.61 -23.50
N THR A 376 -9.11 -3.53 -24.10
CA THR A 376 -7.72 -3.24 -24.50
C THR A 376 -7.62 -2.04 -25.43
N LYS A 377 -8.57 -1.87 -26.37
CA LYS A 377 -8.57 -0.70 -27.28
C LYS A 377 -8.70 0.58 -26.48
N ALA A 378 -9.70 0.67 -25.59
CA ALA A 378 -9.87 1.83 -24.73
C ALA A 378 -8.66 2.05 -23.80
N ALA A 379 -8.05 0.96 -23.31
CA ALA A 379 -6.85 1.05 -22.48
C ALA A 379 -5.67 1.65 -23.25
N LEU A 380 -5.41 1.16 -24.47
CA LEU A 380 -4.35 1.67 -25.34
C LEU A 380 -4.62 3.11 -25.78
N GLU A 381 -5.85 3.46 -26.17
CA GLU A 381 -6.25 4.82 -26.54
C GLU A 381 -6.08 5.82 -25.38
N LYS A 382 -6.31 5.36 -24.14
CA LYS A 382 -6.19 6.21 -22.94
C LYS A 382 -4.79 6.18 -22.35
N PHE A 383 -3.98 5.18 -22.66
CA PHE A 383 -2.65 5.01 -22.10
C PHE A 383 -1.76 6.26 -22.27
N PRO A 384 -1.64 6.91 -23.45
CA PRO A 384 -0.87 8.15 -23.58
C PRO A 384 -1.33 9.25 -22.64
N SER A 385 -2.64 9.45 -22.47
CA SER A 385 -3.17 10.48 -21.56
C SER A 385 -2.89 10.14 -20.09
N LEU A 386 -3.14 8.89 -19.69
CA LEU A 386 -2.89 8.42 -18.32
C LEU A 386 -1.40 8.51 -17.98
N MET A 387 -0.52 8.09 -18.90
CA MET A 387 0.93 8.14 -18.74
C MET A 387 1.44 9.58 -18.72
N THR A 388 0.93 10.44 -19.61
CA THR A 388 1.32 11.86 -19.63
C THR A 388 1.00 12.52 -18.29
N ASP A 389 -0.16 12.24 -17.71
CA ASP A 389 -0.57 12.81 -16.41
C ASP A 389 0.17 12.18 -15.22
N MET A 390 0.54 10.89 -15.30
CA MET A 390 1.32 10.19 -14.28
C MET A 390 2.82 10.50 -14.31
N PHE A 391 3.37 10.84 -15.47
CA PHE A 391 4.82 10.94 -15.70
C PHE A 391 5.34 12.34 -16.06
N GLN A 392 4.64 13.44 -15.77
CA GLN A 392 5.16 14.83 -15.85
C GLN A 392 6.38 15.09 -14.92
N ASN A 393 7.55 14.55 -15.25
CA ASN A 393 8.79 14.71 -14.51
C ASN A 393 9.53 15.92 -15.09
N PRO A 394 10.01 16.88 -14.29
CA PRO A 394 10.76 18.04 -14.78
C PRO A 394 12.05 17.72 -15.59
N LYS A 395 12.57 16.48 -15.57
CA LYS A 395 13.68 16.02 -16.43
C LYS A 395 13.26 15.37 -17.75
N PHE A 396 12.02 14.89 -17.87
CA PHE A 396 11.46 14.44 -19.14
C PHE A 396 10.59 15.56 -19.65
N THR A 397 11.04 16.26 -20.69
CA THR A 397 10.22 17.31 -21.28
C THR A 397 8.92 16.70 -21.80
N LYS A 398 7.85 17.52 -21.92
CA LYS A 398 6.61 17.06 -22.59
C LYS A 398 6.89 16.48 -23.97
N GLU A 399 7.98 16.91 -24.60
CA GLU A 399 8.48 16.40 -25.87
C GLU A 399 9.08 14.99 -25.72
N ASP A 400 9.84 14.66 -24.67
CA ASP A 400 10.40 13.30 -24.48
C ASP A 400 9.32 12.24 -24.17
N ILE A 401 8.38 12.57 -23.29
CA ILE A 401 7.22 11.71 -23.00
C ILE A 401 6.32 11.65 -24.23
N GLY A 402 6.14 12.78 -24.92
CA GLY A 402 5.45 12.87 -26.20
C GLY A 402 6.10 11.97 -27.25
N ILE A 403 7.43 11.91 -27.34
CA ILE A 403 8.15 11.05 -28.30
C ILE A 403 7.96 9.58 -27.94
N ILE A 404 8.09 9.18 -26.67
CA ILE A 404 7.89 7.77 -26.27
C ILE A 404 6.44 7.34 -26.45
N THR A 405 5.48 8.18 -26.04
CA THR A 405 4.04 7.89 -26.20
C THR A 405 3.62 7.92 -27.66
N ASN A 406 4.12 8.86 -28.46
CA ASN A 406 3.92 8.90 -29.91
C ASN A 406 4.60 7.71 -30.58
N LEU A 407 5.78 7.27 -30.14
CA LEU A 407 6.45 6.08 -30.69
C LEU A 407 5.62 4.83 -30.40
N ILE A 408 5.10 4.70 -29.17
CA ILE A 408 4.19 3.62 -28.81
C ILE A 408 2.91 3.69 -29.66
N SER A 409 2.24 4.85 -29.77
CA SER A 409 1.01 4.99 -30.57
C SER A 409 1.24 4.93 -32.08
N THR A 410 2.46 5.22 -32.56
CA THR A 410 2.82 5.14 -34.00
C THR A 410 3.21 3.72 -34.41
N ILE A 411 3.86 2.96 -33.51
CA ILE A 411 4.27 1.57 -33.76
C ILE A 411 3.13 0.59 -33.44
N VAL A 412 2.35 0.86 -32.40
CA VAL A 412 1.25 0.01 -31.94
C VAL A 412 -0.04 0.49 -32.60
N ASP A 413 -0.44 -0.17 -33.67
CA ASP A 413 -1.83 -0.08 -34.16
C ASP A 413 -2.74 -0.59 -33.02
N GLU A 414 -3.41 0.33 -32.31
CA GLU A 414 -4.21 -0.01 -31.14
C GLU A 414 -5.37 -0.93 -31.50
N GLU A 415 -5.89 -0.83 -32.72
CA GLU A 415 -6.95 -1.70 -33.20
C GLU A 415 -6.43 -3.11 -33.51
N ALA A 416 -5.29 -3.24 -34.18
CA ALA A 416 -4.68 -4.54 -34.44
C ALA A 416 -4.19 -5.20 -33.15
N THR A 417 -3.63 -4.42 -32.22
CA THR A 417 -3.13 -4.91 -30.93
C THR A 417 -4.28 -5.28 -30.00
N ALA A 418 -5.35 -4.49 -29.95
CA ALA A 418 -6.55 -4.84 -29.20
C ALA A 418 -7.26 -6.06 -29.79
N LYS A 419 -7.17 -6.31 -31.11
CA LYS A 419 -7.65 -7.58 -31.68
C LYS A 419 -6.69 -8.74 -31.38
N LEU A 420 -5.41 -8.49 -31.16
CA LEU A 420 -4.46 -9.54 -30.77
C LEU A 420 -4.69 -9.98 -29.31
N PHE A 421 -5.02 -9.05 -28.43
CA PHE A 421 -5.41 -9.31 -27.06
C PHE A 421 -6.66 -8.48 -26.72
N ASP A 422 -7.86 -9.07 -26.82
CA ASP A 422 -9.12 -8.31 -26.66
C ASP A 422 -9.43 -7.94 -25.20
N GLY A 423 -8.59 -8.38 -24.26
CA GLY A 423 -8.65 -8.01 -22.85
C GLY A 423 -9.59 -8.87 -22.02
N ASP A 424 -10.10 -9.98 -22.56
CA ASP A 424 -10.65 -11.08 -21.78
C ASP A 424 -9.52 -12.06 -21.42
N LEU A 425 -9.25 -12.24 -20.14
CA LEU A 425 -8.27 -13.23 -19.64
C LEU A 425 -8.81 -13.93 -18.41
N SER A 426 -8.65 -15.25 -18.38
CA SER A 426 -8.95 -16.10 -17.22
C SER A 426 -7.81 -17.06 -16.96
N ALA A 427 -7.31 -17.10 -15.73
CA ALA A 427 -6.30 -18.05 -15.28
C ALA A 427 -6.89 -19.01 -14.24
N PHE A 428 -6.52 -20.28 -14.32
CA PHE A 428 -7.05 -21.37 -13.50
C PHE A 428 -5.91 -22.17 -12.90
N LEU A 429 -6.01 -22.47 -11.61
CA LEU A 429 -5.12 -23.33 -10.86
C LEU A 429 -5.85 -24.61 -10.45
N TYR A 430 -5.42 -25.77 -10.90
CA TYR A 430 -6.20 -27.01 -10.80
C TYR A 430 -5.74 -27.96 -9.71
N ASP A 431 -4.43 -28.20 -9.63
CA ASP A 431 -3.80 -29.13 -8.71
C ASP A 431 -2.27 -28.97 -8.84
N VAL A 432 -1.51 -29.94 -8.34
CA VAL A 432 -0.09 -30.14 -8.63
C VAL A 432 0.16 -31.44 -9.38
N LYS A 433 1.30 -31.56 -10.04
CA LYS A 433 1.81 -32.82 -10.60
C LYS A 433 3.32 -32.94 -10.37
N GLU A 434 3.83 -34.16 -10.33
CA GLU A 434 5.28 -34.41 -10.31
C GLU A 434 5.84 -34.40 -11.73
N VAL A 435 7.01 -33.77 -11.91
CA VAL A 435 7.82 -33.86 -13.13
C VAL A 435 9.27 -34.18 -12.79
N GLU A 436 9.94 -34.96 -13.63
CA GLU A 436 11.38 -35.19 -13.53
C GLU A 436 12.13 -34.03 -14.22
N VAL A 437 13.00 -33.35 -13.48
CA VAL A 437 13.83 -32.26 -13.99
C VAL A 437 15.32 -32.57 -13.78
N MET A 438 16.13 -32.32 -14.80
CA MET A 438 17.59 -32.42 -14.70
C MET A 438 18.12 -31.18 -13.98
N THR A 439 18.71 -31.36 -12.80
CA THR A 439 19.26 -30.27 -11.99
C THR A 439 20.78 -30.40 -11.94
N LYS A 440 21.48 -29.28 -12.15
CA LYS A 440 22.94 -29.22 -11.98
C LYS A 440 23.27 -29.13 -10.49
N LYS A 441 24.00 -30.11 -9.99
CA LYS A 441 24.54 -30.12 -8.63
C LYS A 441 26.02 -29.78 -8.68
N TYR A 442 26.37 -28.75 -7.92
CA TYR A 442 27.74 -28.28 -7.75
C TYR A 442 28.35 -29.02 -6.56
N GLY A 443 29.36 -29.83 -6.82
CA GLY A 443 30.16 -30.50 -5.80
C GLY A 443 31.63 -30.22 -6.00
N TYR A 444 32.45 -30.71 -5.08
CA TYR A 444 33.91 -30.72 -5.22
C TYR A 444 34.38 -32.17 -5.25
N ASP A 445 35.35 -32.49 -6.10
CA ASP A 445 36.00 -33.80 -6.07
C ASP A 445 37.05 -33.89 -4.95
N GLU A 446 37.77 -35.01 -4.87
CA GLU A 446 38.80 -35.25 -3.84
C GLU A 446 39.95 -34.24 -3.89
N ASN A 447 40.11 -33.51 -5.00
CA ASN A 447 41.13 -32.48 -5.20
C ASN A 447 40.58 -31.06 -4.99
N TYR A 448 39.35 -30.92 -4.49
CA TYR A 448 38.64 -29.64 -4.35
C TYR A 448 38.36 -28.93 -5.68
N GLU A 449 38.33 -29.65 -6.81
CA GLU A 449 37.93 -29.10 -8.10
C GLU A 449 36.41 -29.14 -8.26
N GLU A 450 35.82 -28.09 -8.83
CA GLU A 450 34.37 -27.97 -9.00
C GLU A 450 33.87 -29.02 -10.00
N LYS A 451 33.06 -29.96 -9.52
CA LYS A 451 32.42 -31.00 -10.31
C LYS A 451 30.93 -30.71 -10.45
N ILE A 452 30.52 -30.41 -11.68
CA ILE A 452 29.10 -30.28 -12.04
C ILE A 452 28.57 -31.67 -12.39
N THR A 453 27.59 -32.15 -11.63
CA THR A 453 26.87 -33.40 -11.94
C THR A 453 25.42 -33.10 -12.25
N GLU A 454 24.84 -33.76 -13.24
CA GLU A 454 23.42 -33.64 -13.54
C GLU A 454 22.66 -34.77 -12.85
N GLU A 455 21.66 -34.41 -12.04
CA GLU A 455 20.82 -35.36 -11.32
C GLU A 455 19.35 -35.17 -11.72
N LYS A 456 18.63 -36.28 -11.90
CA LYS A 456 17.18 -36.26 -12.07
C LYS A 456 16.51 -36.05 -10.72
N VAL A 457 15.88 -34.90 -10.53
CA VAL A 457 15.13 -34.58 -9.31
C VAL A 457 13.65 -34.53 -9.64
N LYS A 458 12.82 -35.14 -8.79
CA LYS A 458 11.36 -34.99 -8.87
C LYS A 458 10.97 -33.62 -8.31
N LYS A 459 10.29 -32.82 -9.14
CA LYS A 459 9.79 -31.49 -8.77
C LYS A 459 8.27 -31.48 -8.87
N THR A 460 7.61 -31.08 -7.78
CA THR A 460 6.17 -30.81 -7.77
C THR A 460 5.91 -29.44 -8.40
N ILE A 461 5.09 -29.40 -9.46
CA ILE A 461 4.76 -28.18 -10.19
C ILE A 461 3.24 -27.95 -10.24
N PRO A 462 2.78 -26.68 -10.33
CA PRO A 462 1.34 -26.39 -10.43
C PRO A 462 0.77 -26.88 -11.77
N LEU A 463 -0.44 -27.40 -11.74
CA LEU A 463 -1.27 -27.69 -12.89
C LEU A 463 -2.17 -26.48 -13.16
N PHE A 464 -2.05 -25.85 -14.33
CA PHE A 464 -2.73 -24.59 -14.61
C PHE A 464 -3.19 -24.46 -16.06
N SER A 465 -4.08 -23.50 -16.30
CA SER A 465 -4.33 -22.96 -17.64
C SER A 465 -4.55 -21.45 -17.60
N VAL A 466 -4.27 -20.82 -18.74
CA VAL A 466 -4.60 -19.42 -19.02
C VAL A 466 -5.37 -19.41 -20.32
N VAL A 467 -6.52 -18.77 -20.33
CA VAL A 467 -7.39 -18.63 -21.48
C VAL A 467 -7.59 -17.15 -21.72
N PHE A 468 -7.35 -16.70 -22.94
CA PHE A 468 -7.59 -15.31 -23.33
C PHE A 468 -8.17 -15.23 -24.74
N THR A 469 -8.73 -14.08 -25.10
CA THR A 469 -9.30 -13.88 -26.43
C THR A 469 -8.40 -13.06 -27.34
N SER A 470 -8.37 -13.46 -28.61
CA SER A 470 -7.61 -12.87 -29.70
C SER A 470 -8.43 -12.94 -30.97
N THR A 471 -9.13 -11.85 -31.32
CA THR A 471 -9.99 -11.78 -32.51
C THR A 471 -9.25 -11.37 -33.79
N HIS A 472 -7.94 -11.12 -33.73
CA HIS A 472 -7.18 -10.74 -34.91
C HIS A 472 -7.20 -11.90 -35.94
N PRO A 473 -7.64 -11.66 -37.19
CA PRO A 473 -7.95 -12.74 -38.12
C PRO A 473 -6.78 -13.67 -38.48
N THR A 474 -5.55 -13.16 -38.53
CA THR A 474 -4.37 -13.96 -38.97
C THR A 474 -3.11 -13.81 -38.11
N PHE A 475 -3.00 -12.79 -37.25
CA PHE A 475 -1.73 -12.49 -36.57
C PHE A 475 -1.36 -13.56 -35.55
N GLY A 476 -2.32 -14.04 -34.75
CA GLY A 476 -2.08 -15.16 -33.83
C GLY A 476 -1.57 -16.41 -34.54
N ASP A 477 -2.14 -16.75 -35.70
CA ASP A 477 -1.69 -17.90 -36.50
C ASP A 477 -0.29 -17.70 -37.06
N LYS A 478 0.04 -16.47 -37.51
CA LYS A 478 1.40 -16.12 -37.95
C LYS A 478 2.44 -16.24 -36.83
N LEU A 479 2.09 -15.86 -35.59
CA LEU A 479 2.97 -16.03 -34.43
C LEU A 479 3.22 -17.51 -34.13
N LEU A 480 2.18 -18.34 -34.15
CA LEU A 480 2.31 -19.78 -33.94
C LEU A 480 3.18 -20.42 -35.04
N GLN A 481 2.94 -20.07 -36.30
CA GLN A 481 3.76 -20.53 -37.42
C GLN A 481 5.22 -20.04 -37.34
N LEU A 482 5.45 -18.81 -36.85
CA LEU A 482 6.79 -18.32 -36.57
C LEU A 482 7.47 -19.16 -35.48
N GLY A 483 6.76 -19.47 -34.40
CA GLY A 483 7.26 -20.36 -33.34
C GLY A 483 7.66 -21.73 -33.86
N VAL A 484 6.86 -22.32 -34.76
CA VAL A 484 7.21 -23.59 -35.44
C VAL A 484 8.46 -23.44 -36.31
N ARG A 485 8.52 -22.40 -37.16
CA ARG A 485 9.68 -22.15 -38.03
C ARG A 485 10.97 -21.89 -37.24
N LYS A 486 10.87 -21.25 -36.07
CA LYS A 486 11.99 -20.97 -35.17
C LYS A 486 12.31 -22.13 -34.22
N LYS A 487 11.64 -23.28 -34.37
CA LYS A 487 11.82 -24.46 -33.51
C LYS A 487 11.59 -24.18 -32.03
N LEU A 488 10.71 -23.22 -31.72
CA LEU A 488 10.22 -22.94 -30.37
C LEU A 488 8.95 -23.73 -30.07
N LEU A 489 8.16 -24.02 -31.11
CA LEU A 489 6.92 -24.77 -31.02
C LEU A 489 6.99 -26.03 -31.89
N THR A 490 6.36 -27.11 -31.42
CA THR A 490 6.06 -28.29 -32.23
C THR A 490 4.56 -28.40 -32.40
N GLN A 491 4.07 -28.42 -33.64
CA GLN A 491 2.64 -28.62 -33.90
C GLN A 491 2.29 -30.11 -33.78
N VAL A 492 1.27 -30.42 -32.97
CA VAL A 492 0.76 -31.78 -32.76
C VAL A 492 -0.76 -31.75 -32.94
N GLY A 493 -1.22 -32.18 -34.12
CA GLY A 493 -2.63 -32.11 -34.48
C GLY A 493 -3.16 -30.66 -34.43
N ASN A 494 -4.13 -30.41 -33.56
CA ASN A 494 -4.79 -29.11 -33.39
C ASN A 494 -4.17 -28.22 -32.31
N TYR A 495 -3.09 -28.64 -31.64
CA TYR A 495 -2.39 -27.83 -30.64
C TYR A 495 -0.88 -27.76 -30.93
N TYR A 496 -0.20 -26.89 -30.18
CA TYR A 496 1.24 -26.68 -30.26
C TYR A 496 1.87 -26.98 -28.89
N GLN A 497 3.02 -27.66 -28.86
CA GLN A 497 3.83 -27.85 -27.65
C GLN A 497 5.00 -26.86 -27.66
N ILE A 498 5.25 -26.19 -26.53
CA ILE A 498 6.39 -25.30 -26.35
C ILE A 498 7.63 -26.11 -25.98
N LEU A 499 8.69 -26.00 -26.77
CA LEU A 499 9.97 -26.66 -26.53
C LEU A 499 10.76 -25.95 -25.42
N GLY A 500 11.58 -26.70 -24.69
CA GLY A 500 12.43 -26.15 -23.61
C GLY A 500 11.70 -25.86 -22.29
N THR A 501 10.44 -26.27 -22.14
CA THR A 501 9.63 -25.99 -20.94
C THR A 501 9.65 -27.11 -19.90
N LYS A 502 10.45 -28.17 -20.08
CA LYS A 502 10.43 -29.38 -19.24
C LYS A 502 10.53 -29.12 -17.74
N GLU A 503 11.29 -28.09 -17.32
CA GLU A 503 11.40 -27.70 -15.91
C GLU A 503 10.07 -27.25 -15.27
N TYR A 504 9.14 -26.78 -16.11
CA TYR A 504 7.79 -26.32 -15.77
C TYR A 504 6.71 -27.29 -16.27
N GLY A 505 7.12 -28.49 -16.70
CA GLY A 505 6.29 -29.47 -17.41
C GLY A 505 6.06 -29.11 -18.88
N ASP A 506 5.51 -30.04 -19.64
CA ASP A 506 5.14 -29.75 -21.03
C ASP A 506 4.01 -28.71 -21.07
N ILE A 507 4.27 -27.59 -21.77
CA ILE A 507 3.29 -26.52 -21.98
C ILE A 507 2.74 -26.62 -23.41
N TYR A 508 1.43 -26.47 -23.52
CA TYR A 508 0.69 -26.55 -24.76
C TYR A 508 -0.07 -25.25 -25.02
N ILE A 509 -0.22 -24.92 -26.31
CA ILE A 509 -1.01 -23.81 -26.80
C ILE A 509 -2.06 -24.38 -27.76
N LEU A 510 -3.33 -24.07 -27.50
CA LEU A 510 -4.45 -24.31 -28.40
C LEU A 510 -5.01 -22.97 -28.82
N LYS A 511 -5.14 -22.74 -30.13
CA LYS A 511 -5.88 -21.61 -30.69
C LYS A 511 -7.09 -22.13 -31.44
N ASP A 512 -8.27 -21.71 -31.05
CA ASP A 512 -9.54 -22.02 -31.70
C ASP A 512 -10.34 -20.75 -31.87
N LYS A 513 -10.53 -20.33 -33.14
CA LYS A 513 -11.18 -19.07 -33.51
C LYS A 513 -10.57 -17.90 -32.73
N ASP A 514 -11.37 -17.27 -31.89
CA ASP A 514 -11.04 -16.08 -31.11
C ASP A 514 -10.43 -16.42 -29.74
N VAL A 515 -10.21 -17.70 -29.41
CA VAL A 515 -9.74 -18.10 -28.08
C VAL A 515 -8.38 -18.77 -28.18
N VAL A 516 -7.48 -18.37 -27.30
CA VAL A 516 -6.19 -19.00 -27.08
C VAL A 516 -6.16 -19.56 -25.67
N ALA A 517 -5.90 -20.85 -25.55
CA ALA A 517 -5.71 -21.54 -24.28
C ALA A 517 -4.26 -22.03 -24.18
N ILE A 518 -3.61 -21.69 -23.08
CA ILE A 518 -2.25 -22.13 -22.73
C ILE A 518 -2.37 -22.97 -21.47
N SER A 519 -1.85 -24.19 -21.46
CA SER A 519 -1.91 -25.05 -20.28
C SER A 519 -0.76 -26.03 -20.25
N ASN A 520 -0.35 -26.45 -19.06
CA ASN A 520 0.59 -27.56 -18.91
C ASN A 520 -0.11 -28.93 -18.81
N THR A 521 -1.34 -29.03 -19.32
CA THR A 521 -2.09 -30.27 -19.51
C THR A 521 -3.07 -30.13 -20.66
N LEU A 522 -3.34 -31.24 -21.33
CA LEU A 522 -4.32 -31.29 -22.42
C LEU A 522 -5.76 -31.48 -21.90
N ASN A 523 -5.94 -31.88 -20.63
CA ASN A 523 -7.23 -32.26 -20.08
C ASN A 523 -8.26 -31.12 -20.05
N TYR A 524 -7.81 -29.87 -20.08
CA TYR A 524 -8.66 -28.68 -19.93
C TYR A 524 -8.91 -27.92 -21.23
N PHE A 525 -8.46 -28.45 -22.37
CA PHE A 525 -8.65 -27.81 -23.67
C PHE A 525 -10.07 -27.90 -24.25
N SER A 526 -11.01 -28.60 -23.60
CA SER A 526 -12.40 -28.72 -24.11
C SER A 526 -13.42 -29.22 -23.07
N GLN A 527 -13.64 -28.48 -21.98
CA GLN A 527 -14.60 -28.89 -20.93
C GLN A 527 -15.68 -27.84 -20.58
N GLY A 528 -15.98 -26.91 -21.48
CA GLY A 528 -16.92 -25.77 -21.31
C GLY A 528 -18.39 -26.06 -20.96
N SER A 529 -18.68 -27.23 -20.41
CA SER A 529 -19.96 -27.65 -19.85
C SER A 529 -19.74 -28.12 -18.41
N GLY A 530 -20.39 -27.47 -17.44
CA GLY A 530 -20.29 -27.84 -16.03
C GLY A 530 -21.00 -26.85 -15.11
N SER A 531 -21.10 -27.18 -13.82
CA SER A 531 -21.66 -26.27 -12.80
C SER A 531 -20.79 -25.03 -12.63
N PHE A 532 -19.47 -25.18 -12.67
CA PHE A 532 -18.53 -24.07 -12.54
C PHE A 532 -18.73 -23.00 -13.61
N VAL A 533 -18.88 -23.40 -14.89
CA VAL A 533 -19.11 -22.46 -15.99
C VAL A 533 -20.36 -21.59 -15.76
N LYS A 534 -21.43 -22.16 -15.18
CA LYS A 534 -22.66 -21.40 -14.85
C LYS A 534 -22.41 -20.40 -13.73
N GLU A 535 -21.68 -20.81 -12.69
CA GLU A 535 -21.29 -19.95 -11.58
C GLU A 535 -20.39 -18.80 -12.06
N SER A 536 -19.31 -19.09 -12.80
CA SER A 536 -18.40 -18.07 -13.31
C SER A 536 -19.11 -17.08 -14.23
N LYS A 537 -20.04 -17.53 -15.08
CA LYS A 537 -20.86 -16.61 -15.90
C LYS A 537 -21.68 -15.65 -15.05
N LYS A 538 -22.24 -16.11 -13.92
CA LYS A 538 -23.00 -15.27 -12.99
C LYS A 538 -22.07 -14.23 -12.34
N ASP A 539 -20.91 -14.65 -11.86
CA ASP A 539 -19.97 -13.74 -11.18
C ASP A 539 -19.38 -12.70 -12.13
N LEU A 540 -18.94 -13.14 -13.32
CA LEU A 540 -18.37 -12.28 -14.36
C LEU A 540 -19.42 -11.43 -15.10
N SER A 541 -20.71 -11.72 -14.93
CA SER A 541 -21.76 -10.83 -15.45
C SER A 541 -21.79 -9.50 -14.69
N LYS A 542 -21.47 -9.53 -13.39
CA LYS A 542 -21.52 -8.38 -12.47
C LYS A 542 -20.16 -7.68 -12.32
N ASN A 543 -19.08 -8.43 -12.51
CA ASN A 543 -17.74 -7.99 -12.19
C ASN A 543 -16.84 -7.90 -13.43
N ALA A 544 -16.00 -6.87 -13.50
CA ALA A 544 -14.93 -6.74 -14.48
C ALA A 544 -13.70 -7.57 -14.07
N ILE A 545 -13.47 -7.69 -12.75
CA ILE A 545 -12.42 -8.52 -12.16
C ILE A 545 -13.09 -9.45 -11.16
N PHE A 546 -12.78 -10.73 -11.23
CA PHE A 546 -13.19 -11.70 -10.23
C PHE A 546 -12.09 -12.71 -9.99
N GLY A 547 -11.81 -13.02 -8.73
CA GLY A 547 -10.90 -14.07 -8.34
C GLY A 547 -11.43 -14.84 -7.15
N LYS A 548 -11.13 -16.13 -7.10
CA LYS A 548 -11.49 -16.98 -5.97
C LYS A 548 -10.41 -18.04 -5.76
N LEU A 549 -10.01 -18.28 -4.51
CA LEU A 549 -9.01 -19.28 -4.14
C LEU A 549 -9.51 -20.09 -2.94
N ASN A 550 -9.70 -21.40 -3.12
CA ASN A 550 -10.04 -22.33 -2.06
C ASN A 550 -8.82 -22.57 -1.16
N ILE A 551 -8.91 -22.18 0.10
CA ILE A 551 -7.77 -22.22 1.02
C ILE A 551 -7.41 -23.66 1.36
N SER A 552 -8.39 -24.46 1.80
CA SER A 552 -8.15 -25.84 2.26
C SER A 552 -7.58 -26.73 1.16
N GLN A 553 -8.15 -26.68 -0.04
CA GLN A 553 -7.66 -27.47 -1.16
C GLN A 553 -6.28 -26.99 -1.64
N THR A 554 -6.01 -25.68 -1.62
CA THR A 554 -4.69 -25.14 -1.97
C THR A 554 -3.63 -25.58 -0.97
N VAL A 555 -3.92 -25.52 0.34
CA VAL A 555 -3.01 -26.00 1.39
C VAL A 555 -2.74 -27.50 1.23
N LYS A 556 -3.76 -28.31 0.92
CA LYS A 556 -3.58 -29.74 0.66
C LYS A 556 -2.67 -30.03 -0.55
N ALA A 557 -2.78 -29.23 -1.61
CA ALA A 557 -2.01 -29.41 -2.84
C ALA A 557 -0.56 -28.90 -2.71
N PHE A 558 -0.36 -27.72 -2.11
CA PHE A 558 0.94 -27.04 -2.09
C PHE A 558 1.69 -27.14 -0.76
N GLY A 559 1.00 -27.51 0.32
CA GLY A 559 1.61 -27.54 1.65
C GLY A 559 2.59 -28.68 1.88
N GLN A 560 2.56 -29.77 1.10
CA GLN A 560 3.27 -31.02 1.42
C GLN A 560 4.78 -30.87 1.67
N ASN A 561 5.42 -29.84 1.11
CA ASN A 561 6.85 -29.55 1.26
C ASN A 561 7.14 -28.32 2.15
N ALA A 562 6.12 -27.71 2.77
CA ALA A 562 6.29 -26.58 3.67
C ALA A 562 6.93 -27.03 4.99
N LYS A 563 7.67 -26.11 5.63
CA LYS A 563 8.19 -26.37 6.97
C LYS A 563 7.05 -26.60 7.96
N GLU A 564 7.31 -27.33 9.04
CA GLU A 564 6.28 -27.67 10.03
C GLU A 564 5.58 -26.44 10.63
N ASP A 565 6.33 -25.37 10.91
CA ASP A 565 5.79 -24.12 11.45
C ASP A 565 4.91 -23.38 10.43
N GLU A 566 5.32 -23.36 9.16
CA GLU A 566 4.54 -22.80 8.06
C GLU A 566 3.27 -23.63 7.80
N MET A 567 3.39 -24.96 7.79
CA MET A 567 2.29 -25.91 7.62
C MET A 567 1.23 -25.74 8.71
N ASN A 568 1.65 -25.61 9.97
CA ASN A 568 0.74 -25.40 11.09
C ASN A 568 -0.08 -24.11 10.92
N LYS A 569 0.54 -23.01 10.47
CA LYS A 569 -0.16 -21.74 10.22
C LYS A 569 -1.18 -21.86 9.09
N VAL A 570 -0.78 -22.41 7.95
CA VAL A 570 -1.69 -22.53 6.79
C VAL A 570 -2.81 -23.54 7.04
N THR A 571 -2.56 -24.57 7.86
CA THR A 571 -3.60 -25.53 8.29
C THR A 571 -4.63 -24.88 9.21
N ARG A 572 -4.20 -24.01 10.14
CA ARG A 572 -5.12 -23.24 10.98
C ARG A 572 -5.98 -22.30 10.13
N LEU A 573 -5.39 -21.58 9.19
CA LEU A 573 -6.13 -20.75 8.24
C LEU A 573 -7.17 -21.60 7.47
N ALA A 574 -6.76 -22.74 6.92
CA ALA A 574 -7.64 -23.66 6.19
C ALA A 574 -8.76 -24.27 7.03
N SER A 575 -8.61 -24.34 8.35
CA SER A 575 -9.64 -24.83 9.28
C SER A 575 -10.69 -23.78 9.65
N GLN A 576 -10.38 -22.50 9.42
CA GLN A 576 -11.25 -21.38 9.77
C GLN A 576 -11.96 -20.80 8.55
N PHE A 577 -11.28 -20.77 7.39
CA PHE A 577 -11.75 -20.06 6.21
C PHE A 577 -11.83 -20.95 4.98
N SER A 578 -12.87 -20.76 4.17
CA SER A 578 -13.16 -21.60 3.00
C SER A 578 -12.34 -21.14 1.82
N ASP A 579 -12.39 -19.84 1.56
CA ASP A 579 -11.82 -19.24 0.38
C ASP A 579 -11.59 -17.75 0.56
N PHE A 580 -10.64 -17.25 -0.23
CA PHE A 580 -10.48 -15.85 -0.53
C PHE A 580 -11.25 -15.52 -1.81
N THR A 581 -12.03 -14.44 -1.80
CA THR A 581 -12.72 -13.93 -2.98
C THR A 581 -12.32 -12.48 -3.23
N MET A 582 -12.01 -12.17 -4.48
CA MET A 582 -11.70 -10.83 -4.98
C MET A 582 -12.74 -10.46 -6.03
N GLU A 583 -13.37 -9.29 -5.94
CA GLU A 583 -14.32 -8.84 -6.95
C GLU A 583 -14.25 -7.33 -7.17
N SER A 584 -14.45 -6.93 -8.42
CA SER A 584 -14.57 -5.53 -8.80
C SER A 584 -15.76 -5.37 -9.76
N PRO A 585 -16.77 -4.53 -9.44
CA PRO A 585 -17.88 -4.26 -10.33
C PRO A 585 -17.43 -3.69 -11.68
N LYS A 586 -18.25 -3.86 -12.72
CA LYS A 586 -17.97 -3.31 -14.06
C LYS A 586 -18.07 -1.79 -14.17
N LYS A 587 -18.88 -1.18 -13.31
CA LYS A 587 -19.21 0.25 -13.39
C LYS A 587 -18.65 0.98 -12.19
N LEU A 588 -18.10 2.15 -12.45
CA LEU A 588 -17.82 3.15 -11.42
C LEU A 588 -19.14 3.79 -10.98
N ILE A 589 -19.18 4.25 -9.74
CA ILE A 589 -20.30 5.01 -9.18
C ILE A 589 -19.71 6.31 -8.64
N ASP A 590 -20.20 7.47 -9.06
CA ASP A 590 -19.72 8.78 -8.61
C ASP A 590 -18.19 8.97 -8.70
N ASN A 591 -17.59 8.55 -9.83
CA ASN A 591 -16.14 8.54 -10.07
C ASN A 591 -15.32 7.62 -9.14
N LYS A 592 -15.99 6.77 -8.38
CA LYS A 592 -15.37 5.83 -7.46
C LYS A 592 -15.30 4.43 -8.06
N PHE A 593 -14.11 3.87 -8.06
CA PHE A 593 -13.86 2.49 -8.40
C PHE A 593 -13.74 1.67 -7.13
N LYS A 594 -14.44 0.53 -7.08
CA LYS A 594 -14.50 -0.29 -5.88
C LYS A 594 -13.87 -1.66 -6.12
N PHE A 595 -12.94 -2.01 -5.26
CA PHE A 595 -12.32 -3.31 -5.18
C PHE A 595 -12.69 -3.97 -3.85
N VAL A 596 -13.17 -5.21 -3.92
CA VAL A 596 -13.68 -5.94 -2.74
C VAL A 596 -12.87 -7.20 -2.53
N LEU A 597 -12.35 -7.37 -1.31
CA LEU A 597 -11.71 -8.59 -0.85
C LEU A 597 -12.56 -9.21 0.25
N LYS A 598 -12.80 -10.52 0.17
CA LYS A 598 -13.54 -11.29 1.17
C LYS A 598 -12.75 -12.48 1.61
N LEU A 599 -12.75 -12.70 2.91
CA LEU A 599 -12.29 -13.92 3.56
C LEU A 599 -13.52 -14.63 4.11
N ASN A 600 -13.94 -15.70 3.43
CA ASN A 600 -15.17 -16.42 3.75
C ASN A 600 -14.90 -17.48 4.81
N SER A 601 -15.76 -17.57 5.83
CA SER A 601 -15.62 -18.49 6.96
C SER A 601 -16.14 -19.90 6.64
N LEU A 602 -15.47 -20.92 7.17
CA LEU A 602 -15.98 -22.29 7.29
C LEU A 602 -16.71 -22.52 8.62
N GLN A 603 -16.39 -21.73 9.65
CA GLN A 603 -16.89 -21.92 11.00
C GLN A 603 -18.15 -21.08 11.21
N THR A 604 -19.30 -21.73 11.13
CA THR A 604 -20.60 -21.06 11.40
C THR A 604 -20.86 -20.83 12.89
N ASN A 605 -20.10 -21.50 13.78
CA ASN A 605 -20.28 -21.44 15.23
C ASN A 605 -19.33 -20.47 15.95
N LYS A 606 -18.28 -19.96 15.28
CA LYS A 606 -17.37 -18.96 15.83
C LYS A 606 -17.62 -17.63 15.15
N ASN A 607 -17.64 -16.54 15.91
CA ASN A 607 -17.84 -15.22 15.35
C ASN A 607 -16.69 -14.81 14.41
N ILE A 608 -17.01 -14.16 13.28
CA ILE A 608 -16.00 -13.77 12.28
C ILE A 608 -14.92 -12.84 12.84
N ILE A 609 -15.27 -11.93 13.76
CA ILE A 609 -14.31 -11.01 14.36
C ILE A 609 -13.27 -11.81 15.15
N LEU A 610 -13.73 -12.78 15.95
CA LEU A 610 -12.84 -13.66 16.69
C LEU A 610 -11.95 -14.51 15.78
N GLN A 611 -12.51 -15.06 14.69
CA GLN A 611 -11.72 -15.79 13.69
C GLN A 611 -10.63 -14.91 13.06
N THR A 612 -10.95 -13.65 12.72
CA THR A 612 -9.93 -12.72 12.19
C THR A 612 -8.86 -12.35 13.22
N LEU A 613 -9.21 -12.31 14.52
CA LEU A 613 -8.23 -12.10 15.59
C LEU A 613 -7.35 -13.34 15.81
N ASP A 614 -7.88 -14.56 15.67
CA ASP A 614 -7.06 -15.78 15.70
C ASP A 614 -6.05 -15.77 14.55
N LEU A 615 -6.51 -15.41 13.34
CA LEU A 615 -5.65 -15.29 12.17
C LEU A 615 -4.52 -14.27 12.40
N ALA A 616 -4.84 -13.11 12.95
CA ALA A 616 -3.83 -12.10 13.28
C ALA A 616 -2.85 -12.61 14.35
N ASP A 617 -3.31 -13.38 15.34
CA ASP A 617 -2.43 -13.98 16.36
C ASP A 617 -1.46 -15.01 15.74
N ASP A 618 -1.97 -15.86 14.84
CA ASP A 618 -1.18 -16.86 14.13
C ASP A 618 -0.11 -16.21 13.24
N MET A 619 -0.42 -15.06 12.62
CA MET A 619 0.53 -14.29 11.81
C MET A 619 1.59 -13.57 12.67
N MET A 620 1.22 -13.08 13.86
CA MET A 620 2.12 -12.36 14.76
C MET A 620 2.98 -13.28 15.64
N GLY A 621 2.57 -14.53 15.83
CA GLY A 621 3.22 -15.49 16.74
C GLY A 621 4.63 -15.96 16.34
N SER A 622 5.26 -15.40 15.30
CA SER A 622 6.57 -15.84 14.80
C SER A 622 7.70 -14.80 14.93
N LYS A 623 7.75 -14.06 16.04
CA LYS A 623 8.97 -13.39 16.48
C LYS A 623 9.17 -13.51 17.98
#